data_AF-A0A8I2AKP0-F1
#
_entry.id   AF-A0A8I2AKP0-F1
#
_cell.length_a   1.000
_cell.length_b   1.000
_cell.length_c   1.000
_cell.angle_alpha   90.00
_cell.angle_beta   90.00
_cell.angle_gamma   90.00
#
_symmetry.space_group_name_H-M   'P 1'
#
loop_
_entity.id
_entity.type
_entity.pdbx_description
1 polymer ?
#
loop_
_entity_poly.entity_id
_entity_poly.type
_entity_poly.pdbx_seq_one_letter_code
_entity_poly.pdbx_strand_id
1 'polypeptide(L)'
;MAARPRSHKITIPNLYRKLDKRNGKTYWQYKHPLTGVFHSLGTDADEAALVASQANTIIAEQQTKQILSINDRLSNIKNKKVGISVSNWVDKYLEIQQERVDLGELKLNSYKQKIKPINLFKQHCGLFSLKDITALEIAKITDSVKALGHDRMAQVVRMVLIDVFKEAQHAGHVPPGYNPALATKQPRNRVKRERLTFEEWKVIYEQAENHPPYLQCGMLLAIVTGQRIGDIAKMKFSDIWDDMLHIEQEKTGSKLAIPLSIKCDAIDMTLKQVISKCRDAVLSQYLVHYRHTTSQAQRGEQVTANTLTTTFKKARDKCGLTWPERSAPSFHEQRSLSERLYREQGINTQKLLGHKSQKMTDKYNDDRGKEWQIIAI
;
A
#
# COMPACT_ATOMS: atom_id res chain seq x y z
N MET A 1 49.55 17.08 -55.43
CA MET A 1 48.44 16.30 -54.82
C MET A 1 48.14 16.88 -53.45
N ALA A 2 47.01 17.55 -53.28
CA ALA A 2 46.66 18.23 -52.03
C ALA A 2 46.24 17.24 -50.92
N ALA A 3 46.74 17.48 -49.71
CA ALA A 3 46.53 16.63 -48.54
C ALA A 3 45.05 16.58 -48.09
N ARG A 4 44.58 15.36 -47.76
CA ARG A 4 43.25 15.11 -47.17
C ARG A 4 43.16 15.76 -45.77
N PRO A 5 42.11 16.54 -45.45
CA PRO A 5 41.96 17.11 -44.11
C PRO A 5 41.69 16.00 -43.08
N ARG A 6 42.37 16.10 -41.93
CA ARG A 6 42.26 15.17 -40.78
C ARG A 6 40.83 15.12 -40.26
N SER A 7 40.28 13.91 -40.09
CA SER A 7 38.96 13.70 -39.50
C SER A 7 38.95 14.18 -38.04
N HIS A 8 38.05 15.11 -37.69
CA HIS A 8 37.74 15.37 -36.29
C HIS A 8 37.22 14.09 -35.64
N LYS A 9 37.84 13.68 -34.54
CA LYS A 9 37.60 12.41 -33.85
C LYS A 9 36.27 12.51 -33.08
N ILE A 10 35.20 12.01 -33.66
CA ILE A 10 33.90 11.87 -32.97
C ILE A 10 33.98 10.61 -32.11
N THR A 11 33.88 10.76 -30.79
CA THR A 11 34.04 9.65 -29.82
C THR A 11 32.74 8.87 -29.60
N ILE A 12 31.59 9.43 -29.98
CA ILE A 12 30.27 8.85 -29.73
C ILE A 12 29.92 7.86 -30.85
N PRO A 13 29.67 6.57 -30.52
CA PRO A 13 29.27 5.57 -31.50
C PRO A 13 28.01 6.00 -32.27
N ASN A 14 27.94 5.64 -33.56
CA ASN A 14 26.77 5.87 -34.43
C ASN A 14 26.45 7.35 -34.75
N LEU A 15 27.26 8.31 -34.30
CA LEU A 15 27.12 9.73 -34.63
C LEU A 15 28.07 10.13 -35.77
N TYR A 16 27.55 10.81 -36.78
CA TYR A 16 28.27 11.23 -37.98
C TYR A 16 28.09 12.72 -38.25
N ARG A 17 29.14 13.32 -38.83
CA ARG A 17 29.17 14.72 -39.21
C ARG A 17 29.20 14.86 -40.72
N LYS A 18 28.28 15.65 -41.28
CA LYS A 18 28.20 15.97 -42.71
C LYS A 18 28.35 17.47 -42.91
N LEU A 19 29.44 17.88 -43.55
CA LEU A 19 29.64 19.27 -43.97
C LEU A 19 28.93 19.47 -45.32
N ASP A 20 28.00 20.42 -45.37
CA ASP A 20 27.42 20.84 -46.64
C ASP A 20 28.31 21.91 -47.28
N LYS A 21 28.91 21.55 -48.42
CA LYS A 21 29.88 22.40 -49.14
C LYS A 21 29.24 23.64 -49.76
N ARG A 22 27.90 23.70 -49.88
CA ARG A 22 27.18 24.82 -50.52
C ARG A 22 26.92 25.99 -49.57
N ASN A 23 26.75 25.71 -48.28
CA ASN A 23 26.40 26.71 -47.26
C ASN A 23 27.41 26.75 -46.09
N GLY A 24 28.44 25.89 -46.10
CA GLY A 24 29.45 25.80 -45.05
C GLY A 24 28.93 25.27 -43.71
N LYS A 25 27.65 24.87 -43.63
CA LYS A 25 27.03 24.41 -42.39
C LYS A 25 27.35 22.94 -42.13
N THR A 26 27.56 22.63 -40.86
CA THR A 26 27.79 21.27 -40.38
C THR A 26 26.48 20.70 -39.87
N TYR A 27 26.08 19.57 -40.42
CA TYR A 27 24.92 18.80 -39.99
C TYR A 27 25.35 17.52 -39.31
N TRP A 28 24.63 17.13 -38.26
CA TRP A 28 24.85 15.91 -37.51
C TRP A 28 23.79 14.87 -37.90
N GLN A 29 24.23 13.63 -38.06
CA GLN A 29 23.36 12.52 -38.44
C GLN A 29 23.66 11.31 -37.56
N TYR A 30 22.61 10.66 -37.08
CA TYR A 30 22.71 9.41 -36.34
C TYR A 30 22.42 8.23 -37.27
N LYS A 31 23.29 7.22 -37.28
CA LYS A 31 23.05 5.99 -38.03
C LYS A 31 22.45 4.94 -37.10
N HIS A 32 21.21 4.54 -37.34
CA HIS A 32 20.60 3.51 -36.53
C HIS A 32 21.35 2.18 -36.70
N PRO A 33 21.85 1.53 -35.62
CA PRO A 33 22.76 0.38 -35.72
C PRO A 33 22.09 -0.88 -36.29
N LEU A 34 20.78 -1.04 -36.11
CA LEU A 34 20.02 -2.19 -36.65
C LEU A 34 19.50 -1.99 -38.09
N THR A 35 18.92 -0.83 -38.41
CA THR A 35 18.31 -0.58 -39.72
C THR A 35 19.28 0.03 -40.73
N GLY A 36 20.40 0.57 -40.26
CA GLY A 36 21.39 1.26 -41.09
C GLY A 36 20.95 2.64 -41.62
N VAL A 37 19.72 3.07 -41.30
CA VAL A 37 19.12 4.33 -41.76
C VAL A 37 19.73 5.52 -41.01
N PHE A 38 19.98 6.61 -41.72
CA PHE A 38 20.47 7.86 -41.15
C PHE A 38 19.31 8.79 -40.79
N HIS A 39 19.31 9.27 -39.55
CA HIS A 39 18.40 10.29 -39.05
C HIS A 39 19.15 11.61 -38.84
N SER A 40 18.59 12.72 -39.30
CA SER A 40 19.18 14.04 -39.11
C SER A 40 18.94 14.53 -37.68
N LEU A 41 19.99 14.98 -37.00
CA LEU A 41 19.95 15.55 -35.65
C LEU A 41 20.14 17.07 -35.63
N GLY A 42 20.15 17.73 -36.79
CA GLY A 42 20.28 19.19 -36.89
C GLY A 42 21.73 19.66 -36.96
N THR A 43 21.98 20.91 -36.55
CA THR A 43 23.29 21.59 -36.67
C THR A 43 24.00 21.80 -35.33
N ASP A 44 23.29 21.62 -34.20
CA ASP A 44 23.87 21.72 -32.86
C ASP A 44 24.65 20.43 -32.53
N ALA A 45 25.90 20.59 -32.09
CA ALA A 45 26.79 19.48 -31.81
C ALA A 45 26.52 18.84 -30.43
N ASP A 46 26.15 19.63 -29.43
CA ASP A 46 25.98 19.16 -28.05
C ASP A 46 24.64 18.44 -27.91
N GLU A 47 23.59 18.97 -28.55
CA GLU A 47 22.28 18.30 -28.62
C GLU A 47 22.39 16.98 -29.38
N ALA A 48 23.08 16.97 -30.53
CA ALA A 48 23.28 15.74 -31.31
C ALA A 48 24.09 14.68 -30.55
N ALA A 49 25.08 15.09 -29.76
CA ALA A 49 25.86 14.22 -28.89
C ALA A 49 25.00 13.57 -27.80
N LEU A 50 24.16 14.37 -27.12
CA LEU A 50 23.27 13.90 -26.07
C LEU A 50 22.24 12.89 -26.61
N VAL A 51 21.58 13.25 -27.71
CA VAL A 51 20.56 12.41 -28.35
C VAL A 51 21.16 11.09 -28.85
N ALA A 52 22.34 11.12 -29.47
CA ALA A 52 23.03 9.91 -29.93
C ALA A 52 23.44 8.99 -28.76
N SER A 53 23.91 9.55 -27.65
CA SER A 53 24.27 8.79 -26.44
C SER A 53 23.04 8.10 -25.83
N GLN A 54 21.93 8.81 -25.70
CA GLN A 54 20.66 8.24 -25.20
C GLN A 54 20.11 7.16 -26.13
N ALA A 55 20.13 7.39 -27.45
CA ALA A 55 19.70 6.42 -28.43
C ALA A 55 20.53 5.13 -28.37
N ASN A 56 21.86 5.24 -28.21
CA ASN A 56 22.74 4.07 -28.04
C ASN A 56 22.41 3.27 -26.79
N THR A 57 22.16 3.93 -25.65
CA THR A 57 21.79 3.27 -24.39
C THR A 57 20.45 2.54 -24.53
N ILE A 58 19.43 3.18 -25.11
CA ILE A 58 18.10 2.57 -25.31
C ILE A 58 18.19 1.36 -26.24
N ILE A 59 18.92 1.48 -27.35
CA ILE A 59 19.06 0.39 -28.31
C ILE A 59 19.88 -0.76 -27.71
N ALA A 60 20.94 -0.48 -26.95
CA ALA A 60 21.71 -1.51 -26.24
C ALA A 60 20.85 -2.25 -25.21
N GLU A 61 20.00 -1.56 -24.46
CA GLU A 61 19.04 -2.18 -23.54
C GLU A 61 18.00 -3.04 -24.28
N GLN A 62 17.47 -2.56 -25.41
CA GLN A 62 16.53 -3.32 -26.24
C GLN A 62 17.18 -4.56 -26.87
N GLN A 63 18.41 -4.43 -27.38
CA GLN A 63 19.19 -5.55 -27.90
C GLN A 63 19.51 -6.55 -26.81
N THR A 64 19.87 -6.10 -25.61
CA THR A 64 20.10 -6.99 -24.47
C THR A 64 18.82 -7.75 -24.10
N LYS A 65 17.66 -7.08 -24.05
CA LYS A 65 16.35 -7.72 -23.82
C LYS A 65 15.96 -8.70 -24.93
N GLN A 66 16.25 -8.39 -26.19
CA GLN A 66 15.99 -9.28 -27.33
C GLN A 66 16.95 -10.48 -27.38
N ILE A 67 18.24 -10.27 -27.15
CA ILE A 67 19.23 -11.36 -27.06
C ILE A 67 18.89 -12.26 -25.88
N LEU A 68 18.45 -11.71 -24.75
CA LEU A 68 17.98 -12.50 -23.61
C LEU A 68 16.71 -13.29 -23.95
N SER A 69 15.71 -12.70 -24.63
CA SER A 69 14.50 -13.43 -25.02
C SER A 69 14.75 -14.48 -26.11
N ILE A 70 15.72 -14.23 -27.00
CA ILE A 70 16.17 -15.20 -28.02
C ILE A 70 17.00 -16.30 -27.36
N ASN A 71 17.88 -15.99 -26.41
CA ASN A 71 18.59 -16.99 -25.62
C ASN A 71 17.63 -17.81 -24.76
N ASP A 72 16.53 -17.23 -24.26
CA ASP A 72 15.47 -17.93 -23.53
C ASP A 72 14.64 -18.82 -24.48
N ARG A 73 14.43 -18.40 -25.73
CA ARG A 73 13.81 -19.25 -26.77
C ARG A 73 14.76 -20.34 -27.26
N LEU A 74 16.05 -20.06 -27.40
CA LEU A 74 17.08 -21.03 -27.81
C LEU A 74 17.43 -22.02 -26.69
N SER A 75 17.39 -21.59 -25.42
CA SER A 75 17.50 -22.47 -24.26
C SER A 75 16.28 -23.37 -24.12
N ASN A 76 15.07 -22.87 -24.43
CA ASN A 76 13.86 -23.67 -24.54
C ASN A 76 13.93 -24.72 -25.68
N ILE A 77 14.64 -24.43 -26.78
CA ILE A 77 14.81 -25.36 -27.91
C ILE A 77 15.93 -26.40 -27.66
N LYS A 78 17.01 -26.03 -26.94
CA LYS A 78 18.13 -26.95 -26.67
C LYS A 78 18.06 -27.68 -25.34
N ASN A 79 17.26 -27.24 -24.37
CA ASN A 79 17.19 -27.85 -23.04
C ASN A 79 15.75 -27.92 -22.51
N LYS A 80 15.14 -29.10 -22.60
CA LYS A 80 13.96 -29.53 -21.81
C LYS A 80 14.18 -29.50 -20.27
N LYS A 81 15.28 -28.91 -19.78
CA LYS A 81 15.78 -28.96 -18.40
C LYS A 81 16.00 -27.59 -17.73
N VAL A 82 15.94 -26.46 -18.43
CA VAL A 82 16.12 -25.14 -17.80
C VAL A 82 14.76 -24.68 -17.28
N GLY A 83 14.67 -24.44 -15.96
CA GLY A 83 13.42 -24.02 -15.31
C GLY A 83 12.94 -22.65 -15.76
N ILE A 84 11.67 -22.33 -15.49
CA ILE A 84 11.10 -21.00 -15.76
C ILE A 84 11.88 -19.92 -14.99
N SER A 85 12.14 -18.78 -15.64
CA SER A 85 12.74 -17.62 -14.97
C SER A 85 11.78 -17.02 -13.95
N VAL A 86 12.32 -16.39 -12.90
CA VAL A 86 11.52 -15.69 -11.89
C VAL A 86 10.64 -14.61 -12.51
N SER A 87 11.15 -13.84 -13.47
CA SER A 87 10.37 -12.78 -14.12
C SER A 87 9.12 -13.31 -14.82
N ASN A 88 9.28 -14.37 -15.62
CA ASN A 88 8.17 -14.96 -16.36
C ASN A 88 7.16 -15.63 -15.41
N TRP A 89 7.65 -16.28 -14.34
CA TRP A 89 6.77 -16.88 -13.34
C TRP A 89 5.97 -15.83 -12.56
N VAL A 90 6.62 -14.73 -12.17
CA VAL A 90 5.99 -13.62 -11.46
C VAL A 90 4.83 -13.02 -12.26
N ASP A 91 5.01 -12.85 -13.56
CA ASP A 91 3.97 -12.28 -14.43
C ASP A 91 2.75 -13.23 -14.49
N LYS A 92 2.97 -14.55 -14.63
CA LYS A 92 1.90 -15.55 -14.51
C LYS A 92 1.25 -15.60 -13.12
N TYR A 93 2.04 -15.47 -12.07
CA TYR A 93 1.53 -15.41 -10.70
C TYR A 93 0.58 -14.22 -10.53
N LEU A 94 0.92 -13.05 -11.08
CA LEU A 94 0.03 -11.88 -11.05
C LEU A 94 -1.29 -12.13 -11.78
N GLU A 95 -1.27 -12.83 -12.92
CA GLU A 95 -2.48 -13.25 -13.64
C GLU A 95 -3.36 -14.15 -12.76
N ILE A 96 -2.79 -15.17 -12.11
CA ILE A 96 -3.51 -16.05 -11.17
C ILE A 96 -4.12 -15.22 -10.03
N GLN A 97 -3.37 -14.27 -9.47
CA GLN A 97 -3.90 -13.44 -8.39
C GLN A 97 -5.01 -12.48 -8.87
N GLN A 98 -4.95 -12.02 -10.12
CA GLN A 98 -6.00 -11.20 -10.73
C GLN A 98 -7.28 -12.01 -10.96
N GLU A 99 -7.16 -13.23 -11.49
CA GLU A 99 -8.29 -14.16 -11.63
C GLU A 99 -8.99 -14.39 -10.28
N ARG A 100 -8.23 -14.58 -9.19
CA ARG A 100 -8.79 -14.70 -7.83
C ARG A 100 -9.50 -13.44 -7.34
N VAL A 101 -9.13 -12.26 -7.84
CA VAL A 101 -9.87 -11.02 -7.57
C VAL A 101 -11.19 -11.02 -8.32
N ASP A 102 -11.17 -11.43 -9.59
CA ASP A 102 -12.35 -11.45 -10.46
C ASP A 102 -13.38 -12.49 -9.97
N LEU A 103 -12.92 -13.62 -9.45
CA LEU A 103 -13.75 -14.64 -8.77
C LEU A 103 -14.19 -14.24 -7.35
N GLY A 104 -13.71 -13.10 -6.82
CA GLY A 104 -14.08 -12.60 -5.49
C GLY A 104 -13.41 -13.32 -4.31
N GLU A 105 -12.49 -14.26 -4.56
CA GLU A 105 -11.72 -14.96 -3.53
C GLU A 105 -10.68 -14.06 -2.86
N LEU A 106 -10.18 -13.05 -3.59
CA LEU A 106 -9.19 -12.10 -3.12
C LEU A 106 -9.73 -10.67 -3.22
N LYS A 107 -9.65 -9.91 -2.12
CA LYS A 107 -9.99 -8.48 -2.16
C LYS A 107 -8.93 -7.70 -2.95
N LEU A 108 -9.37 -6.73 -3.75
CA LEU A 108 -8.48 -5.86 -4.55
C LEU A 108 -7.36 -5.21 -3.73
N ASN A 109 -7.65 -4.76 -2.50
CA ASN A 109 -6.62 -4.18 -1.63
C ASN A 109 -5.55 -5.19 -1.19
N SER A 110 -5.93 -6.46 -1.02
CA SER A 110 -4.99 -7.55 -0.73
C SER A 110 -4.10 -7.83 -1.94
N TYR A 111 -4.65 -7.83 -3.15
CA TYR A 111 -3.88 -7.93 -4.40
C TYR A 111 -2.85 -6.80 -4.54
N LYS A 112 -3.29 -5.54 -4.37
CA LYS A 112 -2.42 -4.36 -4.42
C LYS A 112 -1.24 -4.43 -3.45
N GLN A 113 -1.44 -5.03 -2.26
CA GLN A 113 -0.38 -5.21 -1.27
C GLN A 113 0.71 -6.21 -1.71
N LYS A 114 0.40 -7.14 -2.63
CA LYS A 114 1.37 -8.11 -3.16
C LYS A 114 2.34 -7.53 -4.19
N ILE A 115 1.93 -6.47 -4.90
CA ILE A 115 2.70 -5.86 -6.01
C ILE A 115 4.11 -5.45 -5.58
N LYS A 116 4.26 -4.75 -4.44
CA LYS A 116 5.57 -4.26 -4.00
C LYS A 116 6.54 -5.39 -3.66
N PRO A 117 6.16 -6.42 -2.87
CA PRO A 117 6.95 -7.63 -2.71
C PRO A 117 7.38 -8.30 -4.01
N ILE A 118 6.48 -8.40 -4.97
CA ILE A 118 6.73 -9.04 -6.26
C ILE A 118 7.73 -8.24 -7.08
N ASN A 119 7.60 -6.91 -7.11
CA ASN A 119 8.55 -6.04 -7.80
C ASN A 119 9.96 -6.14 -7.17
N LEU A 120 10.04 -6.18 -5.83
CA LEU A 120 11.31 -6.42 -5.13
C LEU A 120 11.93 -7.76 -5.52
N PHE A 121 11.11 -8.81 -5.63
CA PHE A 121 11.57 -10.12 -6.07
C PHE A 121 12.07 -10.12 -7.51
N LYS A 122 11.32 -9.49 -8.42
CA LYS A 122 11.70 -9.35 -9.84
C LYS A 122 13.00 -8.55 -9.99
N GLN A 123 13.20 -7.50 -9.20
CA GLN A 123 14.42 -6.69 -9.21
C GLN A 123 15.66 -7.47 -8.76
N HIS A 124 15.56 -8.30 -7.72
CA HIS A 124 16.72 -9.02 -7.17
C HIS A 124 16.98 -10.36 -7.87
N CYS A 125 15.92 -11.06 -8.25
CA CYS A 125 15.98 -12.46 -8.68
C CYS A 125 15.47 -12.69 -10.10
N GLY A 126 15.08 -11.64 -10.84
CA GLY A 126 14.31 -11.78 -12.09
C GLY A 126 14.98 -12.60 -13.20
N LEU A 127 16.31 -12.62 -13.26
CA LEU A 127 17.10 -13.36 -14.26
C LEU A 127 17.39 -14.81 -13.86
N PHE A 128 17.18 -15.16 -12.60
CA PHE A 128 17.46 -16.51 -12.11
C PHE A 128 16.32 -17.45 -12.46
N SER A 129 16.64 -18.73 -12.64
CA SER A 129 15.65 -19.80 -12.69
C SER A 129 15.02 -19.97 -11.31
N LEU A 130 13.71 -20.22 -11.29
CA LEU A 130 12.96 -20.37 -10.05
C LEU A 130 13.47 -21.54 -9.17
N LYS A 131 14.08 -22.56 -9.79
CA LYS A 131 14.68 -23.73 -9.11
C LYS A 131 16.03 -23.43 -8.45
N ASP A 132 16.67 -22.32 -8.83
CA ASP A 132 18.00 -21.96 -8.35
C ASP A 132 17.93 -20.94 -7.20
N ILE A 133 16.74 -20.45 -6.88
CA ILE A 133 16.53 -19.50 -5.78
C ILE A 133 16.64 -20.23 -4.45
N THR A 134 17.61 -19.85 -3.63
CA THR A 134 17.79 -20.42 -2.29
C THR A 134 17.27 -19.49 -1.21
N ALA A 135 17.31 -19.96 0.05
CA ALA A 135 16.97 -19.12 1.19
C ALA A 135 17.88 -17.88 1.31
N LEU A 136 19.09 -17.93 0.73
CA LEU A 136 20.04 -16.81 0.73
C LEU A 136 19.51 -15.62 -0.07
N GLU A 137 19.00 -15.85 -1.28
CA GLU A 137 18.44 -14.80 -2.14
C GLU A 137 17.22 -14.17 -1.47
N ILE A 138 16.33 -14.97 -0.88
CA ILE A 138 15.15 -14.47 -0.18
C ILE A 138 15.56 -13.66 1.06
N ALA A 139 16.55 -14.13 1.82
CA ALA A 139 17.07 -13.41 2.98
C ALA A 139 17.61 -12.03 2.59
N LYS A 140 18.41 -11.94 1.51
CA LYS A 140 18.93 -10.67 0.98
C LYS A 140 17.82 -9.65 0.69
N ILE A 141 16.70 -10.08 0.10
CA ILE A 141 15.54 -9.21 -0.16
C ILE A 141 14.90 -8.76 1.16
N THR A 142 14.69 -9.67 2.10
CA THR A 142 14.06 -9.31 3.37
C THR A 142 14.95 -8.41 4.23
N ASP A 143 16.25 -8.63 4.22
CA ASP A 143 17.22 -7.87 5.00
C ASP A 143 17.49 -6.48 4.41
N SER A 144 17.44 -6.32 3.08
CA SER A 144 17.49 -4.99 2.46
C SER A 144 16.29 -4.13 2.88
N VAL A 145 15.10 -4.73 2.98
CA VAL A 145 13.89 -4.05 3.48
C VAL A 145 14.00 -3.71 4.96
N LYS A 146 14.63 -4.58 5.77
CA LYS A 146 14.84 -4.34 7.21
C LYS A 146 15.90 -3.27 7.47
N ALA A 147 16.96 -3.22 6.66
CA ALA A 147 17.97 -2.17 6.73
C ALA A 147 17.38 -0.76 6.53
N LEU A 148 16.28 -0.65 5.76
CA LEU A 148 15.50 0.58 5.60
C LEU A 148 14.54 0.87 6.78
N GLY A 149 14.54 0.06 7.82
CA GLY A 149 13.65 0.19 8.98
C GLY A 149 12.22 -0.30 8.75
N HIS A 150 11.97 -1.08 7.69
CA HIS A 150 10.62 -1.53 7.30
C HIS A 150 10.34 -2.99 7.69
N ASP A 151 10.48 -3.35 8.97
CA ASP A 151 10.34 -4.73 9.47
C ASP A 151 9.02 -5.40 9.09
N ARG A 152 7.90 -4.68 9.22
CA ARG A 152 6.58 -5.21 8.81
C ARG A 152 6.51 -5.49 7.31
N MET A 153 7.11 -4.64 6.47
CA MET A 153 7.14 -4.90 5.04
C MET A 153 7.98 -6.14 4.74
N ALA A 154 9.10 -6.36 5.43
CA ALA A 154 9.89 -7.58 5.25
C ALA A 154 9.11 -8.85 5.60
N GLN A 155 8.25 -8.81 6.64
CA GLN A 155 7.31 -9.90 6.91
C GLN A 155 6.33 -10.13 5.75
N VAL A 156 5.76 -9.06 5.20
CA VAL A 156 4.84 -9.13 4.05
C VAL A 156 5.56 -9.68 2.83
N VAL A 157 6.78 -9.24 2.55
CA VAL A 157 7.62 -9.76 1.47
C VAL A 157 7.79 -11.27 1.60
N ARG A 158 8.23 -11.74 2.76
CA ARG A 158 8.37 -13.18 3.02
C ARG A 158 7.04 -13.92 2.81
N MET A 159 5.92 -13.40 3.32
CA MET A 159 4.61 -14.04 3.16
C MET A 159 4.17 -14.15 1.69
N VAL A 160 4.37 -13.10 0.90
CA VAL A 160 4.02 -13.11 -0.53
C VAL A 160 4.94 -14.06 -1.29
N LEU A 161 6.24 -14.09 -0.98
CA LEU A 161 7.16 -15.02 -1.62
C LEU A 161 6.85 -16.48 -1.29
N ILE A 162 6.41 -16.78 -0.06
CA ILE A 162 5.91 -18.11 0.29
C ILE A 162 4.76 -18.51 -0.63
N ASP A 163 3.81 -17.61 -0.86
CA ASP A 163 2.66 -17.82 -1.74
C ASP A 163 3.08 -18.00 -3.20
N VAL A 164 4.01 -17.17 -3.70
CA VAL A 164 4.58 -17.28 -5.06
C VAL A 164 5.20 -18.66 -5.30
N PHE A 165 5.97 -19.18 -4.34
CA PHE A 165 6.56 -20.52 -4.45
C PHE A 165 5.53 -21.63 -4.25
N LYS A 166 4.45 -21.40 -3.49
CA LYS A 166 3.36 -22.37 -3.34
C LYS A 166 2.59 -22.54 -4.66
N GLU A 167 2.23 -21.44 -5.32
CA GLU A 167 1.63 -21.50 -6.66
C GLU A 167 2.58 -22.13 -7.68
N ALA A 168 3.89 -21.91 -7.54
CA ALA A 168 4.88 -22.53 -8.42
C ALA A 168 4.96 -24.06 -8.26
N GLN A 169 4.73 -24.57 -7.04
CA GLN A 169 4.60 -25.99 -6.77
C GLN A 169 3.35 -26.55 -7.44
N HIS A 170 2.22 -25.86 -7.33
CA HIS A 170 0.96 -26.26 -7.99
C HIS A 170 1.11 -26.28 -9.52
N ALA A 171 1.84 -25.35 -10.10
CA ALA A 171 2.14 -25.29 -11.54
C ALA A 171 3.26 -26.24 -11.99
N GLY A 172 3.90 -27.00 -11.08
CA GLY A 172 4.96 -27.95 -11.40
C GLY A 172 6.30 -27.31 -11.81
N HIS A 173 6.49 -26.02 -11.59
CA HIS A 173 7.74 -25.32 -11.90
C HIS A 173 8.85 -25.62 -10.90
N VAL A 174 8.49 -25.92 -9.66
CA VAL A 174 9.39 -26.40 -8.60
C VAL A 174 8.81 -27.65 -7.94
N PRO A 175 9.65 -28.55 -7.39
CA PRO A 175 9.16 -29.76 -6.73
C PRO A 175 8.26 -29.45 -5.52
N PRO A 176 7.31 -30.34 -5.18
CA PRO A 176 6.54 -30.24 -3.94
C PRO A 176 7.46 -30.09 -2.71
N GLY A 177 7.11 -29.16 -1.80
CA GLY A 177 7.93 -28.87 -0.62
C GLY A 177 9.09 -27.91 -0.86
N TYR A 178 9.45 -27.61 -2.12
CA TYR A 178 10.48 -26.62 -2.42
C TYR A 178 9.94 -25.19 -2.26
N ASN A 179 10.23 -24.57 -1.11
CA ASN A 179 9.87 -23.18 -0.83
C ASN A 179 11.00 -22.47 -0.06
N PRO A 180 11.91 -21.81 -0.79
CA PRO A 180 13.04 -21.09 -0.20
C PRO A 180 12.61 -20.02 0.81
N ALA A 181 11.47 -19.38 0.57
CA ALA A 181 10.94 -18.35 1.47
C ALA A 181 10.43 -18.92 2.80
N LEU A 182 9.87 -20.14 2.81
CA LEU A 182 9.53 -20.85 4.06
C LEU A 182 10.76 -21.16 4.90
N ALA A 183 11.89 -21.52 4.26
CA ALA A 183 13.14 -21.82 4.94
C ALA A 183 13.80 -20.60 5.61
N THR A 184 13.47 -19.37 5.18
CA THR A 184 14.02 -18.15 5.80
C THR A 184 13.43 -17.87 7.18
N LYS A 185 14.23 -17.22 8.04
CA LYS A 185 13.80 -16.74 9.36
C LYS A 185 12.72 -15.67 9.21
N GLN A 186 11.63 -15.82 9.95
CA GLN A 186 10.57 -14.80 9.99
C GLN A 186 11.11 -13.49 10.61
N PRO A 187 11.00 -12.34 9.91
CA PRO A 187 11.36 -11.05 10.48
C PRO A 187 10.51 -10.74 11.72
N ARG A 188 11.14 -10.24 12.79
CA ARG A 188 10.43 -9.80 14.00
C ARG A 188 10.00 -8.35 13.81
N ASN A 189 8.75 -8.04 14.10
CA ASN A 189 8.22 -6.68 14.08
C ASN A 189 7.49 -6.42 15.40
N ARG A 190 7.96 -5.45 16.18
CA ARG A 190 7.28 -4.97 17.38
C ARG A 190 6.30 -3.86 16.99
N VAL A 191 5.11 -3.88 17.58
CA VAL A 191 4.11 -2.83 17.33
C VAL A 191 4.56 -1.57 18.05
N LYS A 192 4.87 -0.51 17.29
CA LYS A 192 5.32 0.78 17.84
C LYS A 192 4.18 1.72 18.23
N ARG A 193 2.99 1.54 17.63
CA ARG A 193 1.84 2.43 17.85
C ARG A 193 1.30 2.26 19.27
N GLU A 194 1.18 3.35 19.99
CA GLU A 194 0.60 3.40 21.32
C GLU A 194 -0.92 3.36 21.30
N ARG A 195 -1.50 3.00 22.44
CA ARG A 195 -2.95 3.15 22.67
C ARG A 195 -3.31 4.59 22.92
N LEU A 196 -4.56 4.90 22.62
CA LEU A 196 -5.18 6.18 22.94
C LEU A 196 -5.90 6.04 24.28
N THR A 197 -5.49 6.80 25.30
CA THR A 197 -6.23 6.88 26.58
C THR A 197 -7.44 7.79 26.44
N PHE A 198 -8.35 7.74 27.40
CA PHE A 198 -9.54 8.58 27.36
C PHE A 198 -9.20 10.07 27.51
N GLU A 199 -8.24 10.40 28.38
CA GLU A 199 -7.78 11.79 28.55
C GLU A 199 -7.09 12.33 27.29
N GLU A 200 -6.24 11.54 26.63
CA GLU A 200 -5.68 11.92 25.32
C GLU A 200 -6.78 12.12 24.27
N TRP A 201 -7.81 11.26 24.28
CA TRP A 201 -8.93 11.40 23.36
C TRP A 201 -9.71 12.71 23.58
N LYS A 202 -9.98 13.11 24.83
CA LYS A 202 -10.68 14.38 25.14
C LYS A 202 -9.91 15.57 24.58
N VAL A 203 -8.61 15.64 24.84
CA VAL A 203 -7.75 16.74 24.36
C VAL A 203 -7.74 16.81 22.82
N ILE A 204 -7.71 15.66 22.14
CA ILE A 204 -7.80 15.62 20.67
C ILE A 204 -9.21 16.00 20.19
N TYR A 205 -10.26 15.60 20.92
CA TYR A 205 -11.66 15.89 20.58
C TYR A 205 -12.01 17.38 20.70
N GLU A 206 -11.47 18.05 21.71
CA GLU A 206 -11.55 19.51 21.86
C GLU A 206 -10.85 20.20 20.70
N GLN A 207 -9.64 19.76 20.34
CA GLN A 207 -8.94 20.30 19.17
C GLN A 207 -9.63 20.02 17.84
N ALA A 208 -10.43 18.96 17.76
CA ALA A 208 -11.22 18.65 16.59
C ALA A 208 -12.32 19.69 16.29
N GLU A 209 -12.68 20.56 17.25
CA GLU A 209 -13.58 21.70 17.03
C GLU A 209 -12.99 22.72 16.03
N ASN A 210 -11.66 22.86 16.01
CA ASN A 210 -10.93 23.71 15.06
C ASN A 210 -10.80 23.09 13.66
N HIS A 211 -11.45 21.94 13.42
CA HIS A 211 -11.42 21.19 12.18
C HIS A 211 -12.84 21.03 11.61
N PRO A 212 -12.99 20.56 10.36
CA PRO A 212 -14.32 20.33 9.79
C PRO A 212 -15.21 19.48 10.71
N PRO A 213 -16.49 19.84 10.91
CA PRO A 213 -17.35 19.23 11.94
C PRO A 213 -17.53 17.72 11.84
N TYR A 214 -17.35 17.16 10.64
CA TYR A 214 -17.39 15.71 10.43
C TYR A 214 -16.37 14.95 11.29
N LEU A 215 -15.27 15.59 11.73
CA LEU A 215 -14.25 14.93 12.53
C LEU A 215 -14.80 14.58 13.92
N GLN A 216 -15.43 15.53 14.61
CA GLN A 216 -16.05 15.29 15.91
C GLN A 216 -17.16 14.23 15.80
N CYS A 217 -18.02 14.31 14.78
CA CYS A 217 -19.03 13.29 14.50
C CYS A 217 -18.39 11.90 14.33
N GLY A 218 -17.35 11.79 13.51
CA GLY A 218 -16.61 10.54 13.29
C GLY A 218 -15.96 10.00 14.56
N MET A 219 -15.40 10.86 15.42
CA MET A 219 -14.78 10.46 16.68
C MET A 219 -15.81 9.93 17.68
N LEU A 220 -16.95 10.61 17.84
CA LEU A 220 -18.05 10.14 18.69
C LEU A 220 -18.60 8.80 18.22
N LEU A 221 -18.86 8.67 16.91
CA LEU A 221 -19.30 7.39 16.34
C LEU A 221 -18.26 6.28 16.56
N ALA A 222 -16.97 6.58 16.46
CA ALA A 222 -15.90 5.61 16.70
C ALA A 222 -15.88 5.08 18.14
N ILE A 223 -16.03 5.96 19.13
CA ILE A 223 -16.07 5.55 20.54
C ILE A 223 -17.35 4.80 20.90
N VAL A 224 -18.51 5.29 20.48
CA VAL A 224 -19.80 4.70 20.89
C VAL A 224 -20.09 3.39 20.17
N THR A 225 -19.75 3.28 18.89
CA THR A 225 -20.06 2.05 18.12
C THR A 225 -18.93 1.03 18.14
N GLY A 226 -17.70 1.46 18.45
CA GLY A 226 -16.51 0.62 18.35
C GLY A 226 -16.20 0.15 16.93
N GLN A 227 -16.79 0.72 15.88
CA GLN A 227 -16.63 0.22 14.50
C GLN A 227 -15.32 0.65 13.83
N ARG A 228 -14.96 0.01 12.70
CA ARG A 228 -13.76 0.40 11.96
C ARG A 228 -14.03 1.69 11.19
N ILE A 229 -13.00 2.50 11.00
CA ILE A 229 -13.10 3.78 10.29
C ILE A 229 -13.72 3.67 8.88
N GLY A 230 -13.44 2.60 8.15
CA GLY A 230 -14.05 2.34 6.84
C GLY A 230 -15.55 2.12 6.91
N ASP A 231 -16.00 1.41 7.96
CA ASP A 231 -17.42 1.16 8.21
C ASP A 231 -18.11 2.45 8.69
N ILE A 232 -17.47 3.22 9.58
CA ILE A 232 -17.98 4.53 10.07
C ILE A 232 -18.20 5.51 8.93
N ALA A 233 -17.23 5.62 8.01
CA ALA A 233 -17.34 6.48 6.85
C ALA A 233 -18.54 6.10 5.93
N LYS A 234 -18.97 4.83 5.96
CA LYS A 234 -20.04 4.29 5.10
C LYS A 234 -21.42 4.29 5.75
N MET A 235 -21.52 4.53 7.06
CA MET A 235 -22.81 4.53 7.78
C MET A 235 -23.78 5.54 7.17
N LYS A 236 -25.01 5.11 6.91
CA LYS A 236 -26.09 5.94 6.37
C LYS A 236 -27.24 6.08 7.36
N PHE A 237 -27.99 7.17 7.23
CA PHE A 237 -29.21 7.35 8.02
C PHE A 237 -30.27 6.29 7.70
N SER A 238 -30.26 5.73 6.49
CA SER A 238 -31.12 4.62 6.07
C SER A 238 -30.80 3.30 6.77
N ASP A 239 -29.60 3.17 7.34
CA ASP A 239 -29.19 1.94 8.05
C ASP A 239 -29.78 1.87 9.46
N ILE A 240 -30.55 2.90 9.86
CA ILE A 240 -31.17 3.02 11.17
C ILE A 240 -32.65 2.66 11.04
N TRP A 241 -33.04 1.57 11.68
CA TRP A 241 -34.41 1.07 11.75
C TRP A 241 -34.57 0.20 13.01
N ASP A 242 -35.80 0.00 13.47
CA ASP A 242 -36.11 -0.72 14.72
C ASP A 242 -35.32 -0.24 15.95
N ASP A 243 -35.08 1.07 16.06
CA ASP A 243 -34.25 1.68 17.11
C ASP A 243 -32.83 1.07 17.21
N MET A 244 -32.29 0.56 16.10
CA MET A 244 -30.93 0.05 15.98
C MET A 244 -30.21 0.59 14.75
N LEU A 245 -28.89 0.75 14.87
CA LEU A 245 -27.98 1.03 13.75
C LEU A 245 -27.46 -0.29 13.19
N HIS A 246 -27.76 -0.57 11.92
CA HIS A 246 -27.35 -1.79 11.24
C HIS A 246 -26.07 -1.58 10.46
N ILE A 247 -25.08 -2.45 10.66
CA ILE A 247 -23.74 -2.33 10.05
C ILE A 247 -23.32 -3.68 9.47
N GLU A 248 -22.90 -3.66 8.21
CA GLU A 248 -22.17 -4.76 7.58
C GLU A 248 -20.70 -4.39 7.45
N GLN A 249 -19.83 -5.08 8.21
CA GLN A 249 -18.41 -4.78 8.25
C GLN A 249 -17.71 -5.19 6.96
N GLU A 250 -17.07 -4.25 6.25
CA GLU A 250 -16.44 -4.50 4.95
C GLU A 250 -15.34 -5.57 5.02
N LYS A 251 -14.59 -5.60 6.12
CA LYS A 251 -13.40 -6.47 6.25
C LYS A 251 -13.76 -7.94 6.49
N THR A 252 -14.82 -8.20 7.25
CA THR A 252 -15.15 -9.55 7.76
C THR A 252 -16.51 -10.06 7.30
N GLY A 253 -17.36 -9.19 6.75
CA GLY A 253 -18.76 -9.50 6.42
C GLY A 253 -19.65 -9.68 7.66
N SER A 254 -19.17 -9.33 8.85
CA SER A 254 -19.96 -9.44 10.08
C SER A 254 -21.12 -8.45 10.03
N LYS A 255 -22.34 -8.91 10.28
CA LYS A 255 -23.53 -8.07 10.41
C LYS A 255 -23.83 -7.82 11.88
N LEU A 256 -24.04 -6.55 12.23
CA LEU A 256 -24.33 -6.11 13.59
C LEU A 256 -25.54 -5.18 13.58
N ALA A 257 -26.36 -5.27 14.62
CA ALA A 257 -27.36 -4.28 14.96
C ALA A 257 -27.00 -3.71 16.33
N ILE A 258 -26.71 -2.41 16.39
CA ILE A 258 -26.30 -1.72 17.63
C ILE A 258 -27.49 -0.88 18.10
N PRO A 259 -28.04 -1.13 19.30
CA PRO A 259 -29.20 -0.39 19.78
C PRO A 259 -28.85 1.09 19.98
N LEU A 260 -29.75 1.99 19.56
CA LEU A 260 -29.56 3.44 19.69
C LEU A 260 -29.47 3.90 21.16
N SER A 261 -30.00 3.09 22.08
CA SER A 261 -29.94 3.31 23.52
C SER A 261 -28.58 3.00 24.14
N ILE A 262 -27.64 2.37 23.43
CA ILE A 262 -26.30 2.11 23.97
C ILE A 262 -25.66 3.44 24.36
N LYS A 263 -25.18 3.51 25.61
CA LYS A 263 -24.54 4.69 26.20
C LYS A 263 -23.09 4.39 26.46
N CYS A 264 -22.19 5.31 26.12
CA CYS A 264 -20.82 5.25 26.60
C CYS A 264 -20.70 6.17 27.82
N ASP A 265 -20.55 5.59 29.02
CA ASP A 265 -20.58 6.33 30.28
C ASP A 265 -19.45 7.37 30.37
N ALA A 266 -18.28 7.08 29.82
CA ALA A 266 -17.13 7.97 29.86
C ALA A 266 -17.39 9.33 29.21
N ILE A 267 -18.19 9.37 28.13
CA ILE A 267 -18.58 10.61 27.43
C ILE A 267 -20.01 11.05 27.75
N ASP A 268 -20.72 10.31 28.60
CA ASP A 268 -22.12 10.53 28.96
C ASP A 268 -23.07 10.71 27.76
N MET A 269 -22.90 9.91 26.70
CA MET A 269 -23.71 10.01 25.49
C MET A 269 -24.23 8.66 25.00
N THR A 270 -25.49 8.67 24.57
CA THR A 270 -26.12 7.57 23.83
C THR A 270 -25.80 7.64 22.33
N LEU A 271 -25.87 6.50 21.64
CA LEU A 271 -25.74 6.46 20.18
C LEU A 271 -26.81 7.34 19.50
N LYS A 272 -28.04 7.36 20.02
CA LYS A 272 -29.11 8.24 19.54
C LYS A 272 -28.70 9.71 19.56
N GLN A 273 -28.13 10.19 20.69
CA GLN A 273 -27.66 11.57 20.81
C GLN A 273 -26.48 11.87 19.87
N VAL A 274 -25.57 10.92 19.69
CA VAL A 274 -24.45 11.07 18.73
C VAL A 274 -24.97 11.19 17.30
N ILE A 275 -25.93 10.35 16.89
CA ILE A 275 -26.55 10.42 15.56
C ILE A 275 -27.29 11.75 15.37
N SER A 276 -27.97 12.25 16.40
CA SER A 276 -28.59 13.59 16.35
C SER A 276 -27.57 14.70 16.14
N LYS A 277 -26.36 14.61 16.72
CA LYS A 277 -25.26 15.56 16.44
C LYS A 277 -24.70 15.44 15.02
N CYS A 278 -24.76 14.25 14.43
CA CYS A 278 -24.36 14.01 13.05
C CYS A 278 -25.36 14.62 12.06
N ARG A 279 -26.64 14.69 12.44
CA ARG A 279 -27.69 15.33 11.63
C ARG A 279 -27.58 16.84 11.75
N ASP A 280 -27.52 17.51 10.60
CA ASP A 280 -27.44 18.96 10.48
C ASP A 280 -28.38 19.45 9.36
N ALA A 281 -28.30 20.74 9.02
CA ALA A 281 -29.13 21.33 7.96
C ALA A 281 -28.70 20.93 6.53
N VAL A 282 -27.68 20.08 6.37
CA VAL A 282 -27.21 19.60 5.07
C VAL A 282 -27.90 18.28 4.74
N LEU A 283 -28.55 18.23 3.59
CA LEU A 283 -29.13 16.99 3.08
C LEU A 283 -27.99 16.02 2.70
N SER A 284 -27.91 14.91 3.43
CA SER A 284 -26.92 13.85 3.22
C SER A 284 -27.53 12.50 3.56
N GLN A 285 -27.15 11.47 2.82
CA GLN A 285 -27.46 10.08 3.17
C GLN A 285 -26.55 9.52 4.26
N TYR A 286 -25.34 10.08 4.42
CA TYR A 286 -24.29 9.57 5.29
C TYR A 286 -24.32 10.25 6.67
N LEU A 287 -23.98 9.52 7.73
CA LEU A 287 -23.82 10.08 9.08
C LEU A 287 -22.60 11.03 9.15
N VAL A 288 -21.55 10.74 8.38
CA VAL A 288 -20.33 11.54 8.33
C VAL A 288 -20.18 12.11 6.92
N HIS A 289 -20.55 13.38 6.77
CA HIS A 289 -20.58 14.07 5.47
C HIS A 289 -19.94 15.46 5.51
N TYR A 290 -19.65 15.99 4.33
CA TYR A 290 -19.16 17.35 4.18
C TYR A 290 -20.29 18.38 4.36
N ARG A 291 -20.11 19.33 5.29
CA ARG A 291 -21.08 20.42 5.51
C ARG A 291 -20.95 21.57 4.50
N HIS A 292 -19.78 21.70 3.89
CA HIS A 292 -19.46 22.73 2.90
C HIS A 292 -18.78 22.08 1.70
N THR A 293 -18.96 22.68 0.52
CA THR A 293 -18.23 22.29 -0.69
C THR A 293 -16.74 22.60 -0.50
N THR A 294 -15.90 21.65 -0.87
CA THR A 294 -14.45 21.78 -0.89
C THR A 294 -13.93 21.49 -2.30
N SER A 295 -12.64 21.67 -2.53
CA SER A 295 -12.03 21.32 -3.83
C SER A 295 -12.06 19.82 -4.15
N GLN A 296 -12.36 18.96 -3.17
CA GLN A 296 -12.30 17.50 -3.31
C GLN A 296 -13.66 16.81 -3.13
N ALA A 297 -14.68 17.54 -2.68
CA ALA A 297 -16.00 16.98 -2.38
C ALA A 297 -17.08 18.07 -2.33
N GLN A 298 -18.29 17.73 -2.76
CA GLN A 298 -19.46 18.58 -2.66
C GLN A 298 -20.11 18.52 -1.28
N ARG A 299 -20.88 19.56 -0.96
CA ARG A 299 -21.73 19.59 0.24
C ARG A 299 -22.69 18.40 0.25
N GLY A 300 -22.73 17.66 1.36
CA GLY A 300 -23.56 16.46 1.55
C GLY A 300 -22.90 15.15 1.12
N GLU A 301 -21.72 15.20 0.48
CA GLU A 301 -21.01 13.99 0.07
C GLU A 301 -20.35 13.25 1.25
N GLN A 302 -20.06 11.97 1.01
CA GLN A 302 -19.40 11.08 1.96
C GLN A 302 -18.00 11.55 2.31
N VAL A 303 -17.66 11.55 3.59
CA VAL A 303 -16.26 11.70 4.02
C VAL A 303 -15.55 10.35 3.95
N THR A 304 -14.43 10.28 3.24
CA THR A 304 -13.65 9.04 3.12
C THR A 304 -12.92 8.69 4.42
N ALA A 305 -12.64 7.40 4.64
CA ALA A 305 -11.83 6.93 5.77
C ALA A 305 -10.41 7.55 5.78
N ASN A 306 -9.84 7.82 4.60
CA ASN A 306 -8.53 8.47 4.49
C ASN A 306 -8.61 9.94 4.95
N THR A 307 -9.68 10.64 4.58
CA THR A 307 -9.94 12.00 5.06
C THR A 307 -10.05 12.03 6.57
N LEU A 308 -10.87 11.15 7.18
CA LEU A 308 -11.00 11.07 8.64
C LEU A 308 -9.67 10.81 9.34
N THR A 309 -8.87 9.86 8.84
CA THR A 309 -7.55 9.56 9.41
C THR A 309 -6.62 10.76 9.32
N THR A 310 -6.63 11.45 8.18
CA THR A 310 -5.73 12.58 7.92
C THR A 310 -6.14 13.80 8.74
N THR A 311 -7.44 14.11 8.84
CA THR A 311 -7.94 15.21 9.66
C THR A 311 -7.73 14.93 11.15
N PHE A 312 -7.95 13.69 11.62
CA PHE A 312 -7.62 13.29 12.98
C PHE A 312 -6.14 13.46 13.29
N LYS A 313 -5.26 13.04 12.37
CA LYS A 313 -3.81 13.27 12.50
C LYS A 313 -3.51 14.76 12.67
N LYS A 314 -4.13 15.65 11.87
CA LYS A 314 -3.94 17.10 11.98
C LYS A 314 -4.40 17.63 13.35
N ALA A 315 -5.55 17.18 13.86
CA ALA A 315 -6.05 17.57 15.18
C ALA A 315 -5.11 17.11 16.29
N ARG A 316 -4.69 15.84 16.23
CA ARG A 316 -3.72 15.24 17.17
C ARG A 316 -2.38 15.97 17.15
N ASP A 317 -1.83 16.27 15.98
CA ASP A 317 -0.53 16.94 15.87
C ASP A 317 -0.59 18.40 16.38
N LYS A 318 -1.80 18.99 16.49
CA LYS A 318 -2.04 20.34 17.04
C LYS A 318 -2.46 20.37 18.51
N CYS A 319 -2.64 19.21 19.14
CA CYS A 319 -3.21 19.14 20.49
C CYS A 319 -2.22 19.35 21.65
N GLY A 320 -0.94 19.58 21.33
CA GLY A 320 0.10 19.84 22.33
C GLY A 320 0.64 18.59 23.01
N LEU A 321 -0.01 17.44 22.86
CA LEU A 321 0.50 16.15 23.34
C LEU A 321 1.67 15.67 22.47
N THR A 322 2.62 15.00 23.11
CA THR A 322 3.81 14.44 22.45
C THR A 322 3.83 12.93 22.59
N TRP A 323 4.32 12.26 21.55
CA TRP A 323 4.53 10.83 21.53
C TRP A 323 5.92 10.54 20.96
N PRO A 324 6.55 9.42 21.35
CA PRO A 324 7.74 8.89 20.69
C PRO A 324 7.59 8.81 19.16
N GLU A 325 8.73 8.84 18.47
CA GLU A 325 8.74 8.85 17.02
C GLU A 325 7.97 7.66 16.44
N ARG A 326 6.98 7.95 15.58
CA ARG A 326 6.12 6.96 14.92
C ARG A 326 5.26 6.09 15.87
N SER A 327 5.10 6.47 17.15
CA SER A 327 4.23 5.77 18.10
C SER A 327 2.83 6.40 18.23
N ALA A 328 2.68 7.67 17.85
CA ALA A 328 1.45 8.43 18.07
C ALA A 328 0.16 7.69 17.63
N PRO A 329 -0.90 7.69 18.46
CA PRO A 329 -2.13 6.95 18.20
C PRO A 329 -2.83 7.47 16.93
N SER A 330 -3.42 6.55 16.17
CA SER A 330 -4.20 6.87 14.97
C SER A 330 -5.69 6.86 15.27
N PHE A 331 -6.54 7.37 14.36
CA PHE A 331 -8.00 7.28 14.49
C PHE A 331 -8.49 5.86 14.84
N HIS A 332 -7.83 4.81 14.33
CA HIS A 332 -8.19 3.42 14.61
C HIS A 332 -8.03 3.01 16.08
N GLU A 333 -7.21 3.70 16.88
CA GLU A 333 -7.05 3.40 18.31
C GLU A 333 -8.30 3.76 19.11
N GLN A 334 -9.22 4.58 18.59
CA GLN A 334 -10.54 4.82 19.19
C GLN A 334 -11.37 3.54 19.29
N ARG A 335 -11.19 2.59 18.38
CA ARG A 335 -11.84 1.27 18.48
C ARG A 335 -11.30 0.44 19.64
N SER A 336 -10.00 0.56 19.95
CA SER A 336 -9.41 -0.06 21.14
C SER A 336 -9.88 0.63 22.42
N LEU A 337 -9.95 1.96 22.40
CA LEU A 337 -10.46 2.74 23.51
C LEU A 337 -11.93 2.40 23.80
N SER A 338 -12.79 2.36 22.78
CA SER A 338 -14.19 1.92 22.87
C SER A 338 -14.32 0.55 23.54
N GLU A 339 -13.49 -0.41 23.12
CA GLU A 339 -13.48 -1.75 23.70
C GLU A 339 -13.13 -1.73 25.19
N ARG A 340 -12.11 -1.00 25.61
CA ARG A 340 -11.74 -0.89 27.03
C ARG A 340 -12.83 -0.23 27.87
N LEU A 341 -13.37 0.89 27.39
CA LEU A 341 -14.44 1.63 28.09
C LEU A 341 -15.71 0.79 28.26
N TYR A 342 -16.12 0.06 27.22
CA TYR A 342 -17.31 -0.79 27.30
C TYR A 342 -17.10 -2.06 28.10
N ARG A 343 -15.87 -2.58 28.14
CA ARG A 343 -15.52 -3.74 28.98
C ARG A 343 -15.66 -3.39 30.45
N GLU A 344 -15.22 -2.21 30.87
CA GLU A 344 -15.40 -1.69 32.23
C GLU A 344 -16.88 -1.53 32.59
N GLN A 345 -17.74 -1.19 31.62
CA GLN A 345 -19.19 -1.09 31.78
C GLN A 345 -19.91 -2.46 31.75
N GLY A 346 -19.19 -3.57 31.59
CA GLY A 346 -19.76 -4.92 31.52
C GLY A 346 -20.49 -5.26 30.19
N ILE A 347 -20.33 -4.43 29.15
CA ILE A 347 -20.90 -4.71 27.83
C ILE A 347 -20.09 -5.79 27.11
N ASN A 348 -20.77 -6.69 26.38
CA ASN A 348 -20.10 -7.69 25.58
C ASN A 348 -19.41 -7.06 24.35
N THR A 349 -18.14 -6.70 24.52
CA THR A 349 -17.36 -6.02 23.49
C THR A 349 -16.96 -6.91 22.33
N GLN A 350 -16.89 -8.23 22.52
CA GLN A 350 -16.66 -9.18 21.43
C GLN A 350 -17.78 -9.08 20.39
N LYS A 351 -19.04 -9.05 20.84
CA LYS A 351 -20.21 -8.85 19.98
C LYS A 351 -20.22 -7.45 19.38
N LEU A 352 -20.02 -6.40 20.18
CA LEU A 352 -19.99 -5.00 19.70
C LEU A 352 -18.97 -4.78 18.59
N LEU A 353 -17.77 -5.33 18.73
CA LEU A 353 -16.71 -5.21 17.71
C LEU A 353 -16.92 -6.20 16.54
N GLY A 354 -17.82 -7.17 16.65
CA GLY A 354 -18.07 -8.17 15.60
C GLY A 354 -16.92 -9.17 15.45
N HIS A 355 -16.24 -9.49 16.55
CA HIS A 355 -15.13 -10.45 16.58
C HIS A 355 -15.63 -11.88 16.78
N LYS A 356 -15.20 -12.80 15.91
CA LYS A 356 -15.54 -14.23 16.05
C LYS A 356 -14.87 -14.91 17.25
N SER A 357 -13.69 -14.45 17.66
CA SER A 357 -12.93 -15.07 18.76
C SER A 357 -12.53 -14.07 19.84
N GLN A 358 -12.60 -14.50 21.10
CA GLN A 358 -12.25 -13.70 22.26
C GLN A 358 -10.78 -13.25 22.23
N LYS A 359 -9.88 -14.12 21.77
CA LYS A 359 -8.45 -13.81 21.57
C LYS A 359 -8.21 -12.57 20.70
N MET A 360 -9.11 -12.26 19.76
CA MET A 360 -9.00 -11.02 18.98
C MET A 360 -9.46 -9.81 19.77
N THR A 361 -10.50 -9.94 20.58
CA THR A 361 -10.99 -8.88 21.48
C THR A 361 -9.98 -8.54 22.57
N ASP A 362 -9.32 -9.54 23.17
CA ASP A 362 -8.31 -9.30 24.22
C ASP A 362 -7.11 -8.51 23.71
N LYS A 363 -6.77 -8.64 22.42
CA LYS A 363 -5.75 -7.78 21.78
C LYS A 363 -6.17 -6.32 21.67
N TYR A 364 -7.46 -5.99 21.71
CA TYR A 364 -7.91 -4.59 21.75
C TYR A 364 -7.92 -4.06 23.19
N ASN A 365 -8.13 -4.93 24.17
CA ASN A 365 -8.07 -4.59 25.59
C ASN A 365 -6.66 -4.31 26.09
N ASP A 366 -5.66 -4.99 25.51
CA ASP A 366 -4.25 -4.78 25.81
C ASP A 366 -3.83 -3.32 25.55
N ASP A 367 -3.51 -2.63 26.64
CA ASP A 367 -3.07 -1.23 26.72
C ASP A 367 -1.63 -1.04 26.19
N ARG A 368 -0.93 -2.15 25.91
CA ARG A 368 0.48 -2.23 25.47
C ARG A 368 1.47 -1.67 26.50
N GLY A 369 1.14 -1.79 27.79
CA GLY A 369 1.97 -1.31 28.88
C GLY A 369 2.04 0.22 28.95
N LYS A 370 0.94 0.89 28.58
CA LYS A 370 0.83 2.35 28.64
C LYS A 370 0.42 2.81 30.04
N GLU A 371 -0.42 2.03 30.72
CA GLU A 371 -0.92 2.28 32.06
C GLU A 371 -0.48 1.14 32.99
N TRP A 372 -0.36 1.42 34.28
CA TRP A 372 -0.08 0.40 35.28
C TRP A 372 -1.33 -0.44 35.53
N GLN A 373 -1.18 -1.75 35.61
CA GLN A 373 -2.27 -2.64 36.03
C GLN A 373 -2.44 -2.53 37.54
N ILE A 374 -3.47 -1.80 37.97
CA ILE A 374 -3.84 -1.69 39.38
C ILE A 374 -4.65 -2.94 39.74
N ILE A 375 -4.15 -3.72 40.69
CA ILE A 375 -4.86 -4.88 41.24
C ILE A 375 -5.83 -4.34 42.31
N ALA A 376 -7.13 -4.39 42.02
CA ALA A 376 -8.16 -4.07 43.01
C ALA A 376 -8.18 -5.15 44.10
N ILE A 377 -8.25 -4.73 45.36
CA ILE A 377 -8.38 -5.59 46.55
C ILE A 377 -9.85 -5.70 46.93
#